data_AF-A0A6A5B0J3-F1
#
_entry.id   AF-A0A6A5B0J3-F1
#
_cell.length_a   1.000
_cell.length_b   1.000
_cell.length_c   1.000
_cell.angle_alpha   90.00
_cell.angle_beta   90.00
_cell.angle_gamma   90.00
#
_symmetry.space_group_name_H-M   'P 1'
#
loop_
_entity.id
_entity.type
_entity.pdbx_description
1 polymer ?
#
loop_
_entity_poly.entity_id
_entity_poly.type
_entity_poly.pdbx_seq_one_letter_code
_entity_poly.pdbx_strand_id
1 'polypeptide(L)'
;MRSLTVLAASLLAQVSKATVEWKCLDKSFNFESPVAVDENGDIQCWSNSGYDCYAAPGGGGCASTIAMGAPMKKMVCGCDIMSKFGNPGYDQGPNSVCNFAQAPLNAHPPTPNCPTKAPAK
;
A
#
# COMPACT_ATOMS: atom_id res chain seq x y z
N MET A 1 42.42 12.67 -41.29
CA MET A 1 40.94 12.75 -41.19
C MET A 1 40.41 11.35 -40.89
N ARG A 2 40.04 11.08 -39.63
CA ARG A 2 39.15 9.97 -39.27
C ARG A 2 38.23 10.49 -38.17
N SER A 3 37.06 10.97 -38.58
CA SER A 3 35.97 11.31 -37.66
C SER A 3 35.56 10.07 -36.90
N LEU A 4 35.61 10.16 -35.57
CA LEU A 4 34.99 9.20 -34.66
C LEU A 4 33.75 9.87 -34.08
N THR A 5 32.63 9.67 -34.76
CA THR A 5 31.30 9.97 -34.23
C THR A 5 30.94 8.85 -33.26
N VAL A 6 31.02 9.09 -31.95
CA VAL A 6 30.50 8.13 -30.96
C VAL A 6 29.07 8.52 -30.65
N LEU A 7 28.16 7.59 -30.97
CA LEU A 7 26.72 7.67 -30.73
C LEU A 7 26.41 7.98 -29.26
N ALA A 8 25.59 9.00 -29.03
CA ALA A 8 24.96 9.25 -27.74
C ALA A 8 23.99 8.09 -27.46
N ALA A 9 24.34 7.23 -26.50
CA ALA A 9 23.44 6.21 -26.00
C ALA A 9 22.42 6.86 -25.06
N SER A 10 21.21 7.10 -25.56
CA SER A 10 20.07 7.53 -24.75
C SER A 10 19.70 6.42 -23.76
N LEU A 11 20.11 6.57 -22.49
CA LEU A 11 19.61 5.77 -21.37
C LEU A 11 18.11 6.11 -21.18
N LEU A 12 17.24 5.30 -21.76
CA LEU A 12 15.83 5.27 -21.36
C LEU A 12 15.78 4.55 -20.00
N ALA A 13 15.75 5.34 -18.92
CA ALA A 13 15.44 4.83 -17.59
C ALA A 13 14.03 4.21 -17.64
N GLN A 14 13.96 2.89 -17.69
CA GLN A 14 12.72 2.16 -17.60
C GLN A 14 12.20 2.32 -16.18
N VAL A 15 11.19 3.18 -16.00
CA VAL A 15 10.44 3.26 -14.74
C VAL A 15 9.62 1.97 -14.64
N SER A 16 10.21 0.94 -14.05
CA SER A 16 9.49 -0.27 -13.67
C SER A 16 8.46 0.11 -12.63
N LYS A 17 7.18 0.10 -13.00
CA LYS A 17 6.07 0.31 -12.07
C LYS A 17 6.17 -0.79 -11.01
N ALA A 18 6.47 -0.42 -9.77
CA ALA A 18 6.59 -1.38 -8.68
C ALA A 18 5.27 -2.15 -8.54
N THR A 19 5.31 -3.46 -8.69
CA THR A 19 4.17 -4.32 -8.40
C THR A 19 3.94 -4.34 -6.91
N VAL A 20 2.73 -4.01 -6.47
CA VAL A 20 2.34 -4.09 -5.06
C VAL A 20 2.51 -5.53 -4.58
N GLU A 21 3.38 -5.73 -3.61
CA GLU A 21 3.64 -7.04 -2.99
C GLU A 21 2.69 -7.23 -1.80
N TRP A 22 1.70 -8.12 -1.94
CA TRP A 22 0.76 -8.46 -0.88
C TRP A 22 1.36 -9.49 0.08
N LYS A 23 1.21 -9.25 1.39
CA LYS A 23 1.74 -10.09 2.46
C LYS A 23 0.64 -10.43 3.45
N CYS A 24 0.79 -11.60 4.06
CA CYS A 24 0.03 -11.99 5.23
C CYS A 24 0.86 -11.66 6.47
N LEU A 25 0.28 -10.89 7.38
CA LEU A 25 0.91 -10.63 8.67
C LEU A 25 0.27 -11.53 9.70
N ASP A 26 1.07 -12.47 10.19
CA ASP A 26 0.70 -13.27 11.34
C ASP A 26 0.50 -12.32 12.53
N LYS A 27 -0.68 -12.40 13.17
CA LYS A 27 -1.08 -11.67 14.40
C LYS A 27 -1.89 -10.38 14.26
N SER A 28 -2.62 -10.17 13.18
CA SER A 28 -3.62 -9.08 13.14
C SER A 28 -4.98 -9.50 13.68
N PHE A 29 -5.10 -9.85 14.97
CA PHE A 29 -6.40 -10.24 15.57
C PHE A 29 -7.06 -11.44 14.84
N ASN A 30 -8.28 -11.82 15.20
CA ASN A 30 -8.98 -13.01 14.69
C ASN A 30 -9.27 -13.01 13.16
N PHE A 31 -8.60 -12.17 12.38
CA PHE A 31 -8.71 -12.11 10.92
C PHE A 31 -7.35 -11.88 10.26
N GLU A 32 -7.10 -12.55 9.15
CA GLU A 32 -5.85 -12.43 8.39
C GLU A 32 -6.15 -11.62 7.13
N SER A 33 -5.97 -10.29 7.16
CA SER A 33 -6.16 -9.48 5.95
C SER A 33 -4.86 -9.39 5.13
N PRO A 34 -4.89 -9.58 3.80
CA PRO A 34 -3.75 -9.24 2.97
C PRO A 34 -3.46 -7.73 3.05
N VAL A 35 -2.20 -7.41 3.31
CA VAL A 35 -1.70 -6.04 3.42
C VAL A 35 -0.51 -5.83 2.50
N ALA A 36 -0.29 -4.59 2.10
CA ALA A 36 0.85 -4.19 1.28
C ALA A 36 1.22 -2.74 1.55
N VAL A 37 2.34 -2.32 0.98
CA VAL A 37 2.70 -0.91 0.84
C VAL A 37 2.25 -0.44 -0.54
N ASP A 38 1.64 0.74 -0.62
CA ASP A 38 1.23 1.37 -1.87
C ASP A 38 2.38 2.14 -2.51
N GLU A 39 2.10 2.82 -3.63
CA GLU A 39 3.11 3.59 -4.36
C GLU A 39 3.60 4.86 -3.62
N ASN A 40 2.86 5.31 -2.61
CA ASN A 40 3.19 6.46 -1.78
C ASN A 40 3.96 6.08 -0.52
N GLY A 41 4.16 4.78 -0.25
CA GLY A 41 4.74 4.30 1.00
C GLY A 41 3.72 4.10 2.11
N ASP A 42 2.44 4.30 1.84
CA ASP A 42 1.34 4.08 2.77
C ASP A 42 0.94 2.61 2.82
N ILE A 43 0.40 2.20 3.97
CA ILE A 43 -0.14 0.85 4.13
C ILE A 43 -1.50 0.76 3.45
N GLN A 44 -1.75 -0.34 2.78
CA GLN A 44 -3.05 -0.67 2.23
C GLN A 44 -3.43 -2.09 2.60
N CYS A 45 -4.73 -2.33 2.80
CA CYS A 45 -5.28 -3.66 2.96
C CYS A 45 -6.34 -3.95 1.90
N TRP A 46 -6.59 -5.23 1.68
CA TRP A 46 -7.75 -5.65 0.89
C TRP A 46 -9.03 -5.10 1.48
N SER A 47 -9.95 -4.68 0.64
CA SER A 47 -11.24 -4.19 1.08
C SER A 47 -12.33 -4.49 0.06
N ASN A 48 -13.55 -4.68 0.53
CA ASN A 48 -14.74 -4.74 -0.32
C ASN A 48 -15.39 -3.36 -0.48
N SER A 49 -15.18 -2.45 0.48
CA SER A 49 -15.85 -1.15 0.58
C SER A 49 -14.89 0.04 0.32
N GLY A 50 -13.61 -0.15 0.58
CA GLY A 50 -12.60 0.92 0.70
C GLY A 50 -12.59 1.62 2.06
N TYR A 51 -13.38 1.16 3.03
CA TYR A 51 -13.51 1.77 4.37
C TYR A 51 -12.96 0.89 5.50
N ASP A 52 -12.90 -0.41 5.28
CA ASP A 52 -12.47 -1.41 6.25
C ASP A 52 -11.62 -2.49 5.58
N CYS A 53 -10.76 -3.15 6.36
CA CYS A 53 -10.02 -4.29 5.85
C CYS A 53 -10.88 -5.53 5.77
N TYR A 54 -10.80 -6.22 4.65
CA TYR A 54 -11.38 -7.54 4.48
C TYR A 54 -10.80 -8.50 5.51
N ALA A 55 -11.66 -8.98 6.40
CA ALA A 55 -11.32 -10.01 7.37
C ALA A 55 -11.38 -11.38 6.69
N ALA A 56 -10.24 -11.87 6.19
CA ALA A 56 -10.21 -13.24 5.66
C ALA A 56 -10.45 -14.24 6.80
N PRO A 57 -11.17 -15.35 6.54
CA PRO A 57 -11.34 -16.40 7.53
C PRO A 57 -9.98 -16.92 8.00
N GLY A 58 -9.81 -17.13 9.31
CA GLY A 58 -8.53 -17.61 9.86
C GLY A 58 -8.13 -18.99 9.32
N GLY A 59 -6.85 -19.35 9.49
CA GLY A 59 -6.33 -20.65 9.06
C GLY A 59 -5.82 -20.66 7.62
N GLY A 60 -5.25 -19.55 7.14
CA GLY A 60 -4.71 -19.44 5.78
C GLY A 60 -5.64 -18.73 4.78
N GLY A 61 -6.68 -18.07 5.26
CA GLY A 61 -7.59 -17.29 4.41
C GLY A 61 -6.88 -16.14 3.71
N CYS A 62 -5.86 -15.53 4.34
CA CYS A 62 -5.07 -14.49 3.69
C CYS A 62 -4.32 -15.00 2.45
N ALA A 63 -3.58 -16.11 2.56
CA ALA A 63 -2.83 -16.66 1.43
C ALA A 63 -3.75 -17.09 0.28
N SER A 64 -4.88 -17.72 0.62
CA SER A 64 -5.92 -18.09 -0.34
C SER A 64 -6.49 -16.86 -1.05
N THR A 65 -6.73 -15.80 -0.30
CA THR A 65 -7.23 -14.52 -0.79
C THR A 65 -6.23 -13.90 -1.78
N ILE A 66 -4.94 -13.82 -1.42
CA ILE A 66 -3.88 -13.35 -2.34
C ILE A 66 -3.83 -14.20 -3.62
N ALA A 67 -3.96 -15.52 -3.50
CA ALA A 67 -3.94 -16.44 -4.64
C ALA A 67 -5.13 -16.24 -5.60
N MET A 68 -6.24 -15.67 -5.14
CA MET A 68 -7.41 -15.35 -5.99
C MET A 68 -7.19 -14.13 -6.89
N GLY A 69 -6.18 -13.30 -6.66
CA GLY A 69 -5.82 -12.19 -7.53
C GLY A 69 -5.74 -10.85 -6.82
N ALA A 70 -6.06 -9.75 -7.51
CA ALA A 70 -6.03 -8.41 -6.94
C ALA A 70 -7.36 -8.06 -6.25
N PRO A 71 -7.37 -7.22 -5.20
CA PRO A 71 -8.60 -6.83 -4.54
C PRO A 71 -9.46 -5.93 -5.41
N MET A 72 -10.79 -6.02 -5.24
CA MET A 72 -11.74 -5.12 -5.91
C MET A 72 -11.59 -3.67 -5.44
N LYS A 73 -11.35 -3.46 -4.14
CA LYS A 73 -11.03 -2.17 -3.53
C LYS A 73 -9.91 -2.31 -2.53
N LYS A 74 -9.32 -1.18 -2.16
CA LYS A 74 -8.27 -1.11 -1.15
C LYS A 74 -8.68 -0.04 -0.16
N MET A 75 -8.45 -0.29 1.12
CA MET A 75 -8.42 0.77 2.11
C MET A 75 -6.97 1.18 2.26
N VAL A 76 -6.66 2.47 2.05
CA VAL A 76 -5.29 2.98 2.14
C VAL A 76 -5.19 3.87 3.37
N CYS A 77 -4.19 3.59 4.20
CA CYS A 77 -3.85 4.38 5.38
C CYS A 77 -3.39 5.79 4.98
N GLY A 78 -3.18 6.68 5.96
CA GLY A 78 -2.81 8.05 5.66
C GLY A 78 -3.99 8.83 5.07
N CYS A 79 -3.78 9.48 3.92
CA CYS A 79 -4.67 10.54 3.45
C CYS A 79 -6.01 10.05 2.88
N ASP A 80 -6.05 8.83 2.35
CA ASP A 80 -7.29 8.24 1.86
C ASP A 80 -8.28 8.03 3.03
N ILE A 81 -7.86 7.35 4.10
CA ILE A 81 -8.72 7.16 5.28
C ILE A 81 -8.91 8.43 6.11
N MET A 82 -7.95 9.36 6.13
CA MET A 82 -8.13 10.68 6.73
C MET A 82 -9.35 11.40 6.15
N SER A 83 -9.53 11.34 4.83
CA SER A 83 -10.68 11.97 4.15
C SER A 83 -12.03 11.32 4.50
N LYS A 84 -12.03 10.09 5.02
CA LYS A 84 -13.23 9.30 5.34
C LYS A 84 -13.58 9.36 6.83
N PHE A 85 -12.57 9.36 7.70
CA PHE A 85 -12.73 9.17 9.15
C PHE A 85 -12.10 10.28 10.00
N GLY A 86 -11.43 11.26 9.40
CA GLY A 86 -10.76 12.34 10.13
C GLY A 86 -9.51 11.91 10.90
N ASN A 87 -8.97 10.72 10.63
CA ASN A 87 -7.71 10.22 11.17
C ASN A 87 -6.96 9.37 10.12
N PRO A 88 -5.60 9.36 10.13
CA PRO A 88 -4.80 8.64 9.15
C PRO A 88 -4.61 7.16 9.49
N GLY A 89 -5.26 6.66 10.55
CA GLY A 89 -5.17 5.27 11.03
C GLY A 89 -3.90 4.92 11.80
N TYR A 90 -2.78 5.62 11.60
CA TYR A 90 -1.49 5.29 12.23
C TYR A 90 -1.48 5.47 13.76
N ASP A 91 -2.26 6.41 14.30
CA ASP A 91 -2.28 6.74 15.73
C ASP A 91 -3.43 6.06 16.52
N GLN A 92 -4.11 5.09 15.91
CA GLN A 92 -5.30 4.43 16.48
C GLN A 92 -4.98 3.27 17.45
N GLY A 93 -3.75 3.23 17.99
CA GLY A 93 -3.28 2.17 18.88
C GLY A 93 -2.75 0.92 18.15
N PRO A 94 -2.24 -0.09 18.89
CA PRO A 94 -1.49 -1.22 18.33
C PRO A 94 -2.33 -2.18 17.47
N ASN A 95 -3.66 -2.07 17.53
CA ASN A 95 -4.56 -2.98 16.84
C ASN A 95 -5.00 -2.45 15.46
N SER A 96 -4.66 -1.21 15.15
CA SER A 96 -4.91 -0.64 13.83
C SER A 96 -4.00 -1.26 12.80
N VAL A 97 -4.56 -1.71 11.68
CA VAL A 97 -3.80 -2.18 10.51
C VAL A 97 -2.75 -1.19 10.07
N CYS A 98 -3.08 0.09 10.12
CA CYS A 98 -2.17 1.16 9.74
C CYS A 98 -1.02 1.26 10.73
N ASN A 99 -1.22 0.96 12.01
CA ASN A 99 -0.14 1.06 12.98
C ASN A 99 0.78 -0.17 12.94
N PHE A 100 0.23 -1.37 13.15
CA PHE A 100 1.05 -2.56 13.35
C PHE A 100 1.75 -3.03 12.08
N ALA A 101 1.18 -2.78 10.89
CA ALA A 101 1.75 -3.27 9.64
C ALA A 101 2.94 -2.42 9.16
N GLN A 102 3.26 -1.28 9.81
CA GLN A 102 4.39 -0.43 9.42
C GLN A 102 5.72 -1.16 9.49
N ALA A 103 6.07 -1.69 10.66
CA ALA A 103 7.36 -2.34 10.86
C ALA A 103 7.51 -3.65 10.05
N PRO A 104 6.52 -4.57 10.01
CA PRO A 104 6.61 -5.80 9.23
C PRO A 104 6.71 -5.56 7.71
N LEU A 105 6.10 -4.48 7.22
CA LEU A 105 6.14 -4.14 5.79
C LEU A 105 7.27 -3.18 5.43
N ASN A 106 8.03 -2.68 6.40
CA ASN A 106 9.00 -1.60 6.21
C ASN A 106 8.35 -0.38 5.51
N ALA A 107 7.12 -0.06 5.90
CA ALA A 107 6.37 1.06 5.35
C ALA A 107 7.01 2.38 5.79
N HIS A 108 7.02 3.37 4.89
CA HIS A 108 7.50 4.71 5.16
C HIS A 108 6.39 5.69 4.78
N PRO A 109 5.32 5.78 5.58
CA PRO A 109 4.21 6.67 5.26
C PRO A 109 4.72 8.11 5.12
N PRO A 110 4.23 8.86 4.12
CA PRO A 110 4.47 10.30 4.10
C PRO A 110 3.92 10.89 5.40
N THR A 111 4.57 11.94 5.92
CA THR A 111 4.09 12.62 7.13
C THR A 111 2.59 12.92 6.99
N PRO A 112 1.76 12.68 8.03
CA PRO A 112 0.29 12.71 7.95
C PRO A 112 -0.31 14.10 7.66
N ASN A 113 0.52 15.09 7.34
CA ASN A 113 0.15 16.35 6.73
C ASN A 113 -0.31 16.09 5.29
N CYS A 114 -1.50 15.51 5.17
CA CYS A 114 -2.15 15.28 3.91
C CYS A 114 -2.28 16.61 3.18
N PRO A 115 -1.63 16.78 2.00
CA PRO A 115 -1.82 17.98 1.24
C PRO A 115 -3.32 18.11 1.00
N THR A 116 -3.88 19.27 1.34
CA THR A 116 -5.25 19.62 0.94
C THR A 116 -5.33 19.33 -0.55
N LYS A 117 -6.15 18.33 -0.91
CA LYS A 117 -6.31 17.76 -2.26
C LYS A 117 -5.90 18.80 -3.32
N ALA A 118 -4.81 18.56 -4.05
CA ALA A 118 -4.54 19.38 -5.23
C ALA A 118 -5.81 19.36 -6.10
N PRO A 119 -6.34 20.50 -6.53
CA PRO A 119 -7.58 20.53 -7.30
C PRO A 119 -7.40 19.66 -8.55
N ALA A 120 -8.38 18.79 -8.81
CA ALA A 120 -8.40 17.97 -10.01
C ALA A 120 -8.28 18.91 -11.23
N LYS A 121 -7.32 18.61 -12.11
CA LYS A 121 -7.19 19.28 -13.40
C LYS A 121 -8.34 18.90 -14.33
#